data_AF-A0A6C0JDB1-F1
#
_entry.id   AF-A0A6C0JDB1-F1
#
_cell.length_a   1.000
_cell.length_b   1.000
_cell.length_c   1.000
_cell.angle_alpha   90.00
_cell.angle_beta   90.00
_cell.angle_gamma   90.00
#
_symmetry.space_group_name_H-M   'P 1'
#
loop_
_entity.id
_entity.type
_entity.pdbx_description
1 polymer ?
#
loop_
_entity_poly.entity_id
_entity_poly.type
_entity_poly.pdbx_seq_one_letter_code
_entity_poly.pdbx_strand_id
1 'polypeptide(L)'
;MTYITNSKLRQHKYIIEELEKNIEHLNMKTVVNTQKLTIDFCVKYILNEDYAQCNEEVDLLTVSYVLHNQPHLDKSELLNAYHK
;
A
#
# COMPACT_ATOMS: atom_id res chain seq x y z
N MET A 1 -6.28 19.48 -8.27
CA MET A 1 -5.82 18.19 -7.72
C MET A 1 -4.53 18.43 -6.94
N THR A 2 -4.47 17.99 -5.70
CA THR A 2 -3.24 18.00 -4.90
C THR A 2 -2.38 16.86 -5.39
N TYR A 3 -1.31 17.16 -6.12
CA TYR A 3 -0.39 16.15 -6.65
C TYR A 3 0.48 15.60 -5.52
N ILE A 4 0.22 14.35 -5.13
CA ILE A 4 1.01 13.63 -4.13
C ILE A 4 2.20 12.96 -4.83
N THR A 5 3.39 13.05 -4.24
CA THR A 5 4.59 12.37 -4.74
C THR A 5 5.13 11.42 -3.69
N ASN A 6 5.93 10.44 -4.11
CA ASN A 6 6.61 9.51 -3.21
C ASN A 6 7.45 10.21 -2.13
N SER A 7 8.08 11.34 -2.47
CA SER A 7 8.82 12.17 -1.49
C SER A 7 7.89 12.79 -0.45
N LYS A 8 6.71 13.25 -0.85
CA LYS A 8 5.72 13.82 0.07
C LYS A 8 5.12 12.79 1.02
N LEU A 9 4.93 11.54 0.57
CA LEU A 9 4.46 10.43 1.41
C LEU A 9 5.37 10.19 2.62
N ARG A 10 6.68 10.40 2.49
CA ARG A 10 7.65 10.24 3.60
C ARG A 10 7.55 11.34 4.67
N GLN A 11 6.95 12.47 4.33
CA GLN A 11 6.90 13.67 5.16
C GLN A 11 5.51 13.91 5.76
N HIS A 12 4.45 13.42 5.08
CA HIS A 12 3.06 13.68 5.43
C HIS A 12 2.26 12.38 5.42
N LYS A 13 1.26 12.32 6.30
CA LYS A 13 0.26 11.24 6.32
C LYS A 13 -0.98 11.73 5.59
N TYR A 14 -1.46 10.94 4.65
CA TYR A 14 -2.66 11.23 3.88
C TYR A 14 -3.78 10.28 4.28
N ILE A 15 -5.02 10.72 4.11
CA ILE A 15 -6.18 9.85 4.27
C ILE A 15 -6.30 8.92 3.06
N ILE A 16 -7.02 7.81 3.21
CA ILE A 16 -7.15 6.78 2.18
C ILE A 16 -7.69 7.37 0.86
N GLU A 17 -8.70 8.23 0.94
CA GLU A 17 -9.35 8.83 -0.22
C GLU A 17 -8.40 9.72 -1.05
N GLU A 18 -7.40 10.34 -0.40
CA GLU A 18 -6.39 11.13 -1.10
C GLU A 18 -5.34 10.24 -1.79
N LEU A 19 -4.97 9.12 -1.14
CA LEU A 19 -4.06 8.13 -1.71
C LEU A 19 -4.68 7.45 -2.93
N GLU A 20 -5.95 7.03 -2.85
CA GLU A 20 -6.66 6.39 -3.98
C GLU A 20 -6.72 7.31 -5.21
N LYS A 21 -6.96 8.61 -5.02
CA LYS A 21 -6.98 9.60 -6.12
C LYS A 21 -5.64 9.81 -6.81
N ASN A 22 -4.54 9.37 -6.20
CA ASN A 22 -3.18 9.54 -6.72
C ASN A 22 -2.48 8.20 -6.98
N ILE A 23 -3.19 7.07 -6.85
CA ILE A 23 -2.52 5.76 -6.71
C ILE A 23 -1.72 5.35 -7.94
N GLU A 24 -2.17 5.74 -9.13
CA GLU A 24 -1.62 5.32 -10.43
C GLU A 24 -0.13 5.65 -10.60
N HIS A 25 0.36 6.72 -9.95
CA HIS A 25 1.74 7.20 -10.07
C HIS A 25 2.55 7.07 -8.76
N LEU A 26 1.96 6.45 -7.73
CA LEU A 26 2.64 6.23 -6.45
C LEU A 26 3.33 4.87 -6.45
N ASN A 27 4.46 4.79 -5.76
CA ASN A 27 5.22 3.56 -5.58
C ASN A 27 4.65 2.80 -4.37
N MET A 28 4.13 1.59 -4.58
CA MET A 28 3.40 0.82 -3.56
C MET A 28 4.28 0.51 -2.33
N LYS A 29 5.57 0.23 -2.53
CA LYS A 29 6.56 0.08 -1.46
C LYS A 29 6.67 1.36 -0.61
N THR A 30 6.67 2.52 -1.25
CA THR A 30 6.69 3.80 -0.52
C THR A 30 5.39 4.01 0.23
N VAL A 31 4.24 3.69 -0.36
CA VAL A 31 2.93 3.83 0.28
C VAL A 31 2.83 2.97 1.54
N VAL A 32 3.12 1.66 1.45
CA VAL A 32 3.04 0.73 2.60
C VAL A 32 4.05 1.02 3.69
N ASN A 33 5.20 1.62 3.39
CA ASN A 33 6.21 1.95 4.40
C ASN A 33 5.94 3.27 5.11
N THR A 34 5.11 4.14 4.53
CA THR A 34 4.98 5.53 5.00
C THR A 34 3.57 5.93 5.40
N GLN A 35 2.53 5.20 4.99
CA GLN A 35 1.15 5.55 5.30
C GLN A 35 0.55 4.56 6.29
N LYS A 36 -0.56 4.94 6.95
CA LYS A 36 -1.36 4.02 7.76
C LYS A 36 -2.50 3.51 6.90
N LEU A 37 -2.43 2.25 6.50
CA LEU A 37 -3.34 1.66 5.52
C LEU A 37 -4.39 0.78 6.20
N THR A 38 -5.48 0.53 5.47
CA THR A 38 -6.50 -0.46 5.81
C THR A 38 -6.22 -1.78 5.09
N ILE A 39 -6.85 -2.86 5.56
CA ILE A 39 -6.77 -4.19 4.91
C ILE A 39 -7.24 -4.10 3.45
N ASP A 40 -8.41 -3.48 3.23
CA ASP A 40 -8.99 -3.33 1.89
C ASP A 40 -8.05 -2.60 0.94
N PHE A 41 -7.39 -1.53 1.42
CA PHE A 41 -6.42 -0.80 0.61
C PHE A 41 -5.19 -1.66 0.27
N CYS A 42 -4.68 -2.41 1.25
CA CYS A 42 -3.54 -3.29 1.04
C CYS A 42 -3.84 -4.39 0.01
N VAL A 43 -5.00 -5.04 0.09
CA VAL A 43 -5.38 -6.07 -0.89
C VAL A 43 -5.61 -5.48 -2.28
N LYS A 44 -6.31 -4.33 -2.35
CA LYS A 44 -6.67 -3.70 -3.62
C LYS A 44 -5.48 -3.17 -4.42
N TYR A 45 -4.49 -2.60 -3.73
CA TYR A 45 -3.39 -1.85 -4.37
C TYR A 45 -1.99 -2.35 -4.04
N ILE A 46 -1.70 -2.75 -2.80
CA ILE A 46 -0.32 -3.11 -2.39
C ILE A 46 0.02 -4.54 -2.79
N LEU A 47 -0.90 -5.47 -2.58
CA LEU A 47 -0.77 -6.91 -2.89
C LEU A 47 -1.31 -7.26 -4.28
N ASN A 48 -1.45 -6.24 -5.15
CA ASN A 48 -1.96 -6.38 -6.51
C ASN A 48 -0.88 -5.95 -7.49
N GLU A 49 -0.39 -6.91 -8.27
CA GLU A 49 0.69 -6.71 -9.24
C GLU A 49 0.34 -5.70 -10.34
N ASP A 50 -0.95 -5.50 -10.65
CA ASP A 50 -1.40 -4.50 -11.63
C ASP A 50 -1.05 -3.05 -11.23
N TYR A 51 -0.79 -2.81 -9.95
CA TYR A 51 -0.41 -1.49 -9.40
C TYR A 51 1.09 -1.37 -9.12
N ALA A 52 1.86 -2.44 -9.31
CA ALA A 52 3.31 -2.41 -9.16
C ALA A 52 3.92 -1.44 -10.18
N GLN A 53 4.78 -0.54 -9.71
CA GLN A 53 5.46 0.44 -10.57
C GLN A 53 6.77 -0.10 -11.16
N CYS A 54 7.27 -1.22 -10.64
CA CYS A 54 8.42 -1.93 -11.17
C CYS A 54 8.42 -3.40 -10.72
N ASN A 55 9.19 -4.24 -11.42
CA ASN A 55 9.28 -5.68 -11.12
C ASN A 55 9.77 -5.97 -9.70
N GLU A 56 10.59 -5.10 -9.10
CA GLU A 56 11.03 -5.27 -7.70
C GLU A 56 9.83 -5.29 -6.75
N GLU A 57 8.79 -4.51 -7.01
CA GLU A 57 7.60 -4.48 -6.15
C GLU A 57 6.80 -5.78 -6.21
N VAL A 58 6.72 -6.41 -7.39
CA VAL A 58 6.04 -7.71 -7.56
C VAL A 58 6.66 -8.76 -6.66
N ASP A 59 7.99 -8.85 -6.63
CA ASP A 59 8.70 -9.83 -5.81
C ASP A 59 8.69 -9.47 -4.30
N LEU A 60 8.70 -8.17 -3.99
CA LEU A 60 8.85 -7.68 -2.61
C LEU A 60 7.53 -7.65 -1.83
N LEU A 61 6.43 -7.21 -2.46
CA LEU A 61 5.18 -6.86 -1.80
C LEU A 61 4.34 -8.10 -1.50
N THR A 62 4.80 -8.86 -0.51
CA THR A 62 4.11 -10.03 0.02
C THR A 62 3.24 -9.67 1.24
N VAL A 63 2.31 -10.55 1.60
CA VAL A 63 1.52 -10.42 2.86
C VAL A 63 2.44 -10.26 4.07
N SER A 64 3.55 -11.00 4.12
CA SER A 64 4.52 -10.87 5.21
C SER A 64 5.17 -9.49 5.25
N TYR A 65 5.47 -8.90 4.09
CA TYR A 65 6.03 -7.55 3.99
C TYR A 65 5.01 -6.50 4.45
N VAL A 66 3.75 -6.65 4.06
CA VAL A 66 2.67 -5.76 4.51
C VAL A 66 2.54 -5.80 6.04
N LEU A 67 2.44 -6.99 6.64
CA LEU A 67 2.28 -7.13 8.10
C LEU A 67 3.48 -6.60 8.88
N HIS A 68 4.70 -6.73 8.33
CA HIS A 68 5.89 -6.17 8.94
C HIS A 68 5.84 -4.64 9.01
N ASN A 69 5.41 -3.98 7.93
CA ASN A 69 5.37 -2.53 7.82
C ASN A 69 4.06 -1.90 8.34
N GLN A 70 3.01 -2.69 8.46
CA GLN A 70 1.69 -2.30 8.95
C GLN A 70 1.27 -3.18 10.15
N PRO A 71 1.99 -3.10 11.29
CA PRO A 71 1.79 -4.01 12.43
C PRO A 71 0.45 -3.84 13.16
N HIS A 72 -0.33 -2.80 12.84
CA HIS A 72 -1.68 -2.61 13.35
C HIS A 72 -2.75 -3.44 12.63
N LEU A 73 -2.41 -4.06 11.50
CA LEU A 73 -3.34 -4.91 10.77
C LEU A 73 -3.45 -6.28 11.45
N ASP A 74 -4.66 -6.82 11.52
CA ASP A 74 -4.85 -8.19 11.95
C ASP A 74 -4.41 -9.16 10.84
N LYS A 75 -3.52 -10.09 11.20
CA LYS A 75 -2.96 -11.06 10.27
C LYS A 75 -4.03 -11.98 9.68
N SER A 76 -4.97 -12.45 10.50
CA SER A 76 -6.00 -13.39 10.07
C SER A 76 -6.98 -12.71 9.13
N GLU A 77 -7.40 -11.49 9.45
CA GLU A 77 -8.27 -10.68 8.59
C GLU A 77 -7.60 -10.36 7.25
N LEU A 78 -6.33 -9.98 7.24
CA LEU A 78 -5.61 -9.69 5.99
C LEU A 78 -5.48 -10.93 5.10
N LEU A 79 -5.09 -12.08 5.67
CA LEU A 79 -5.01 -13.33 4.91
C LEU A 79 -6.38 -13.75 4.37
N ASN A 80 -7.43 -13.64 5.19
CA ASN A 80 -8.78 -13.93 4.76
C ASN A 80 -9.26 -12.99 3.65
N ALA A 81 -8.86 -11.71 3.66
CA ALA A 81 -9.20 -10.76 2.61
C ALA A 81 -8.41 -11.01 1.32
N TYR A 82 -7.15 -11.42 1.41
CA TYR A 82 -6.28 -11.67 0.26
C TYR A 82 -6.62 -12.95 -0.51
N HIS A 83 -7.17 -13.97 0.15
CA HIS A 83 -7.53 -15.25 -0.47
C HIS A 83 -9.01 -15.34 -0.92
N LYS A 84 -9.78 -14.26 -0.78
CA LYS A 84 -11.15 -14.17 -1.30
C LYS A 84 -11.15 -13.90 -2.79
#